data_AF-A0A4V2XHP3-F1
#
_entry.id   AF-A0A4V2XHP3-F1
#
_cell.length_a   1.000
_cell.length_b   1.000
_cell.length_c   1.000
_cell.angle_alpha   90.00
_cell.angle_beta   90.00
_cell.angle_gamma   90.00
#
_symmetry.space_group_name_H-M   'P 1'
#
loop_
_entity.id
_entity.type
_entity.pdbx_description
1 polymer ?
#
loop_
_entity_poly.entity_id
_entity_poly.type
_entity_poly.pdbx_seq_one_letter_code
_entity_poly.pdbx_strand_id
1 'polypeptide(L)' 'AALRVGEALGGPVVAVIREVNEPSRKVAEKAGMHKDRTIPYGGVPSDVYVA' A
#
# COMPACT_ATOMS: atom_id res chain seq x y z
N ALA A 1 10.92 4.34 -9.47
CA ALA A 1 9.55 4.23 -8.95
C ALA A 1 8.85 3.09 -9.67
N ALA A 2 8.31 2.10 -8.96
CA ALA A 2 7.58 0.97 -9.55
C ALA A 2 6.22 0.88 -8.84
N LEU A 3 5.23 1.61 -9.36
CA LEU A 3 3.85 1.56 -8.89
C LEU A 3 3.10 0.60 -9.82
N ARG A 4 2.79 -0.61 -9.35
CA ARG A 4 1.78 -1.47 -9.96
C ARG A 4 0.45 -1.16 -9.27
N VAL A 5 -0.37 -0.33 -9.90
CA VAL A 5 -1.79 -0.21 -9.56
C VAL A 5 -2.44 -1.45 -10.17
N GLY A 6 -2.89 -2.39 -9.35
CA GLY A 6 -3.65 -3.54 -9.82
C GLY A 6 -4.93 -3.05 -10.49
N GLU A 7 -5.13 -3.43 -11.76
CA GLU A 7 -6.43 -3.29 -12.42
C GLU A 7 -7.52 -3.99 -11.61
N ALA A 8 -8.77 -3.53 -11.78
CA ALA A 8 -9.95 -3.91 -11.02
C ALA A 8 -10.20 -5.43 -10.96
N LEU A 9 -9.57 -6.11 -10.00
CA LEU A 9 -9.73 -7.55 -9.73
C LEU A 9 -10.94 -7.82 -8.82
N GLY A 10 -12.07 -7.13 -8.99
CA GLY A 10 -13.35 -7.45 -8.32
C GLY A 10 -13.31 -7.65 -6.79
N GLY A 11 -12.23 -7.21 -6.14
CA GLY A 11 -11.87 -7.47 -4.76
C GLY A 11 -11.25 -6.22 -4.15
N PRO A 12 -11.08 -6.19 -2.82
CA PRO A 12 -10.66 -4.98 -2.10
C PRO A 12 -9.36 -4.41 -2.68
N VAL A 13 -9.33 -3.08 -2.89
CA VAL A 13 -8.16 -2.39 -3.42
C VAL A 13 -7.08 -2.37 -2.33
N VAL A 14 -5.98 -3.07 -2.58
CA VAL A 14 -4.86 -3.19 -1.63
C VAL A 14 -3.62 -2.51 -2.18
N ALA A 15 -3.04 -1.58 -1.41
CA ALA A 15 -1.75 -0.96 -1.70
C ALA A 15 -0.69 -1.45 -0.72
N VAL A 16 0.46 -1.90 -1.22
CA VAL A 16 1.60 -2.33 -0.38
C VAL A 16 2.71 -1.29 -0.48
N ILE A 17 3.01 -0.61 0.62
CA ILE A 17 3.90 0.54 0.68
C ILE A 17 4.98 0.27 1.70
N ARG A 18 6.25 0.40 1.32
CA ARG A 18 7.36 0.27 2.27
C ARG A 18 7.20 1.25 3.43
N GLU A 19 7.50 0.79 4.64
CA GLU A 19 7.38 1.61 5.86
C GLU A 19 8.17 2.94 5.75
N VAL A 20 9.35 2.88 5.14
CA VAL A 20 10.25 4.03 4.94
C VAL A 20 9.77 5.04 3.88
N ASN A 21 8.74 4.71 3.10
CA ASN A 21 8.27 5.54 1.99
C ASN A 21 7.13 6.45 2.45
N GLU A 22 7.45 7.39 3.33
CA GLU A 22 6.51 8.37 3.89
C GLU A 22 5.70 9.14 2.83
N PRO A 23 6.28 9.58 1.69
CA PRO A 23 5.50 10.27 0.66
C PRO A 23 4.39 9.41 0.07
N SER A 24 4.65 8.11 -0.13
CA SER A 24 3.64 7.19 -0.69
C SER A 24 2.56 6.85 0.32
N ARG A 25 2.91 6.75 1.61
CA ARG A 25 1.93 6.57 2.69
C ARG A 25 0.93 7.72 2.75
N LYS A 26 1.41 8.97 2.64
CA LYS A 26 0.54 10.15 2.58
C LYS A 26 -0.40 10.15 1.38
N VAL A 27 0.04 9.63 0.23
CA VAL A 27 -0.82 9.51 -0.95
C VAL A 27 -1.92 8.48 -0.73
N ALA A 28 -1.61 7.32 -0.13
CA ALA A 28 -2.61 6.30 0.19
C ALA A 28 -3.63 6.81 1.22
N GLU A 29 -3.17 7.48 2.28
CA GLU A 29 -4.04 8.09 3.29
C GLU A 29 -4.93 9.18 2.67
N LYS A 30 -4.38 10.03 1.79
CA LYS A 30 -5.16 11.05 1.07
C LYS A 30 -6.16 10.45 0.08
N ALA A 31 -5.89 9.26 -0.45
CA ALA A 31 -6.81 8.52 -1.29
C ALA A 31 -7.93 7.81 -0.47
N GLY A 32 -7.94 7.97 0.85
CA GLY A 32 -8.93 7.36 1.75
C GLY A 32 -8.58 5.94 2.17
N MET A 33 -7.36 5.47 1.90
CA MET A 33 -6.92 4.14 2.30
C MET A 33 -6.37 4.16 3.73
N HIS A 34 -6.66 3.12 4.49
CA HIS A 34 -6.20 2.95 5.87
C HIS A 34 -5.17 1.83 5.96
N LYS A 35 -4.18 2.00 6.84
CA LYS A 35 -3.21 0.95 7.15
C LYS A 35 -3.93 -0.20 7.87
N ASP A 36 -3.88 -1.39 7.29
CA ASP A 36 -4.44 -2.63 7.88
C ASP A 36 -3.38 -3.38 8.69
N ARG A 37 -2.25 -3.70 8.05
CA ARG A 37 -1.17 -4.50 8.66
C ARG A 37 0.19 -4.24 8.03
N THR A 38 1.26 -4.65 8.69
CA THR A 38 2.62 -4.65 8.14
C THR A 38 3.03 -6.08 7.80
N ILE A 39 3.50 -6.32 6.58
CA ILE A 39 3.97 -7.62 6.09
C ILE A 39 5.43 -7.53 5.63
N PRO A 40 6.22 -8.61 5.76
CA PRO A 40 7.49 -8.71 5.08
C PRO A 40 7.24 -8.96 3.58
N TYR A 41 7.53 -7.97 2.73
CA TYR A 41 7.41 -8.09 1.28
C TYR A 41 8.77 -7.86 0.62
N GLY A 42 9.31 -8.89 -0.05
CA GLY A 42 10.66 -8.82 -0.63
C GLY A 42 11.78 -8.68 0.41
N GLY A 43 11.58 -9.25 1.61
CA GLY A 43 12.55 -9.18 2.71
C GLY A 43 12.56 -7.85 3.47
N VAL A 44 11.66 -6.92 3.14
CA VAL A 44 11.57 -5.61 3.80
C VAL A 44 10.16 -5.36 4.39
N PRO A 45 10.06 -4.74 5.58
CA PRO A 45 8.77 -4.35 6.16
C PRO A 45 7.99 -3.42 5.23
N SER A 46 6.75 -3.81 4.92
CA SER A 46 5.85 -3.05 4.07
C SER A 46 4.46 -2.98 4.68
N ASP A 47 3.90 -1.79 4.73
CA ASP A 47 2.56 -1.50 5.19
C ASP A 47 1.55 -1.77 4.09
N VAL A 48 0.52 -2.53 4.45
CA VAL A 48 -0.63 -2.83 3.60
C VAL A 48 -1.72 -1.83 3.92
N TYR A 49 -2.17 -1.13 2.90
CA TYR A 49 -3.26 -0.16 2.92
C TYR A 49 -4.47 -0.72 2.18
N VAL A 50 -5.65 -0.53 2.75
CA VAL A 50 -6.93 -0.97 2.20
C VAL A 50 -7.89 0.21 2.09
N ALA A 51 -8.67 0.26 1.01
CA ALA A 51 -9.75 1.25 0.81
C ALA A 51 -11.12 0.67 1.16
#